data_AF-A0A951VJ72-F1
#
_entry.id   AF-A0A951VJ72-F1
#
_cell.length_a   1.000
_cell.length_b   1.000
_cell.length_c   1.000
_cell.angle_alpha   90.00
_cell.angle_beta   90.00
_cell.angle_gamma   90.00
#
_symmetry.space_group_name_H-M   'P 1'
#
loop_
_entity.id
_entity.type
_entity.pdbx_description
1 polymer ?
#
loop_
_entity_poly.entity_id
_entity_poly.type
_entity_poly.pdbx_seq_one_letter_code
_entity_poly.pdbx_strand_id
1 'polypeptide(L)'
;MKKIVILLNLLCAFYFNSLAQTTYTWNVTRGDWNSPSSWSPARNTPAANDILVFNGSTIPNACATLITTQTIGKLRIINNANVRFIAKAPTQATGTISRASGNVTGSSTLFTTELKQGDVITNGNAFYGEVSSITSNTAMVVSALGNLTNVPFYFAQSLNLNDGTTSALDISSGSVLTMSDSTLVIRILNGSKGSVNGTVRMLN
;
A
#
# COMPACT_ATOMS: atom_id res chain seq x y z
N MET A 1 21.99 48.05 -5.56
CA MET A 1 22.63 46.74 -5.31
C MET A 1 22.16 46.05 -4.02
N LYS A 2 22.13 46.72 -2.84
CA LYS A 2 21.64 46.12 -1.58
C LYS A 2 20.18 45.60 -1.59
N LYS A 3 19.28 46.23 -2.36
CA LYS A 3 17.85 45.81 -2.46
C LYS A 3 17.63 44.54 -3.33
N ILE A 4 18.52 44.27 -4.29
CA ILE A 4 18.45 43.09 -5.17
C ILE A 4 18.94 41.83 -4.44
N VAL A 5 19.91 41.96 -3.54
CA VAL A 5 20.42 40.85 -2.71
C VAL A 5 19.39 40.40 -1.67
N ILE A 6 18.56 41.30 -1.15
CA ILE A 6 17.49 40.96 -0.19
C ILE A 6 16.33 40.23 -0.88
N LEU A 7 15.97 40.61 -2.11
CA LEU A 7 14.94 39.91 -2.90
C LEU A 7 15.38 38.49 -3.29
N LEU A 8 16.68 38.29 -3.59
CA LEU A 8 17.22 36.98 -3.95
C LEU A 8 17.33 36.02 -2.73
N ASN A 9 17.58 36.54 -1.53
CA ASN A 9 17.59 35.74 -0.29
C ASN A 9 16.17 35.39 0.21
N LEU A 10 15.16 36.25 -0.01
CA LEU A 10 13.77 35.90 0.29
C LEU A 10 13.21 34.86 -0.69
N LEU A 11 13.63 34.84 -1.96
CA LEU A 11 13.15 33.85 -2.94
C LEU A 11 13.72 32.44 -2.70
N CYS A 12 14.89 32.33 -2.06
CA CYS A 12 15.54 31.05 -1.76
C CYS A 12 15.01 30.38 -0.48
N ALA A 13 14.36 31.12 0.41
CA ALA A 13 13.78 30.60 1.66
C ALA A 13 12.41 29.90 1.49
N PHE A 14 11.79 29.98 0.31
CA PHE A 14 10.45 29.42 0.06
C PHE A 14 10.42 28.05 -0.63
N TYR A 15 11.57 27.40 -0.89
CA TYR A 15 11.60 26.16 -1.70
C TYR A 15 12.37 24.98 -1.11
N PHE A 16 12.62 24.97 0.20
CA PHE A 16 13.09 23.76 0.88
C PHE A 16 12.05 23.29 1.89
N ASN A 17 10.92 22.77 1.38
CA ASN A 17 10.19 21.76 2.15
C ASN A 17 11.13 20.56 2.23
N SER A 18 11.95 20.50 3.27
CA SER A 18 12.50 19.24 3.75
C SER A 18 11.32 18.28 3.82
N LEU A 19 11.31 17.23 3.00
CA LEU A 19 10.32 16.16 3.05
C LEU A 19 10.57 15.34 4.32
N ALA A 20 10.36 15.98 5.48
CA ALA A 20 10.36 15.33 6.76
C ALA A 20 9.25 14.29 6.73
N GLN A 21 9.59 13.11 7.21
CA GLN A 21 8.65 12.02 7.37
C GLN A 21 7.57 12.45 8.38
N THR A 22 6.32 12.61 7.92
CA THR A 22 5.20 12.98 8.79
C THR A 22 4.65 11.75 9.48
N THR A 23 4.43 11.84 10.79
CA THR A 23 3.81 10.77 11.57
C THR A 23 2.33 11.04 11.75
N TYR A 24 1.51 10.06 11.38
CA TYR A 24 0.06 10.07 11.53
C TYR A 24 -0.37 8.93 12.44
N THR A 25 -1.13 9.25 13.49
CA THR A 25 -1.67 8.24 14.40
C THR A 25 -3.14 8.02 14.10
N TRP A 26 -3.55 6.76 13.92
CA TRP A 26 -4.95 6.38 13.79
C TRP A 26 -5.72 6.76 15.05
N ASN A 27 -6.86 7.47 14.90
CA ASN A 27 -7.54 8.13 16.03
C ASN A 27 -9.03 7.78 16.18
N VAL A 28 -9.53 6.80 15.42
CA VAL A 28 -10.93 6.33 15.51
C VAL A 28 -10.99 4.82 15.72
N THR A 29 -12.04 4.30 16.36
CA THR A 29 -12.21 2.85 16.52
C THR A 29 -12.42 2.16 15.16
N ARG A 30 -13.19 2.78 14.26
CA ARG A 30 -13.42 2.29 12.89
C ARG A 30 -13.50 3.48 11.93
N GLY A 31 -12.81 3.39 10.80
CA GLY A 31 -12.71 4.49 9.84
C GLY A 31 -12.22 4.07 8.46
N ASP A 32 -12.38 4.96 7.50
CA ASP A 32 -11.81 4.85 6.16
C ASP A 32 -10.34 5.26 6.21
N TRP A 33 -9.46 4.40 5.71
CA TRP A 33 -8.03 4.63 5.60
C TRP A 33 -7.69 5.95 4.90
N ASN A 34 -8.47 6.33 3.89
CA ASN A 34 -8.22 7.50 3.05
C ASN A 34 -8.87 8.77 3.60
N SER A 35 -9.71 8.66 4.64
CA SER A 35 -10.35 9.82 5.24
C SER A 35 -9.37 10.54 6.18
N PRO A 36 -9.04 11.82 5.93
CA PRO A 36 -8.09 12.56 6.75
C PRO A 36 -8.48 12.61 8.23
N SER A 37 -9.78 12.55 8.55
CA SER A 37 -10.29 12.58 9.92
C SER A 37 -10.03 11.31 10.72
N SER A 38 -9.65 10.20 10.08
CA SER A 38 -9.24 8.95 10.74
C SER A 38 -7.79 8.98 11.24
N TRP A 39 -7.08 10.08 10.99
CA TRP A 39 -5.68 10.28 11.36
C TRP A 39 -5.53 11.56 12.18
N SER A 40 -4.57 11.55 13.12
CA SER A 40 -4.12 12.73 13.85
C SER A 40 -2.59 12.88 13.70
N PRO A 41 -2.08 14.03 13.18
CA PRO A 41 -2.84 15.11 12.53
C PRO A 41 -3.62 14.63 11.29
N ALA A 42 -4.51 15.45 10.73
CA ALA A 42 -5.29 15.04 9.56
C ALA A 42 -4.38 14.78 8.34
N ARG A 43 -4.49 13.60 7.74
CA ARG A 43 -3.67 13.18 6.59
C ARG A 43 -4.27 13.65 5.26
N ASN A 44 -4.22 14.96 5.02
CA ASN A 44 -4.79 15.57 3.81
C ASN A 44 -3.93 15.35 2.54
N THR A 45 -2.63 15.16 2.73
CA THR A 45 -1.68 14.97 1.63
C THR A 45 -0.87 13.70 1.87
N PRO A 46 -1.43 12.51 1.54
CA PRO A 46 -0.69 11.26 1.58
C PRO A 46 0.66 11.35 0.87
N ALA A 47 1.74 10.99 1.56
CA ALA A 47 3.08 10.96 0.99
C ALA A 47 3.74 9.58 1.16
N ALA A 48 4.64 9.26 0.22
CA ALA A 48 5.31 7.97 0.16
C ALA A 48 6.28 7.70 1.32
N ASN A 49 6.61 8.72 2.09
CA ASN A 49 7.50 8.66 3.25
C ASN A 49 6.76 8.71 4.59
N ASP A 50 5.42 8.71 4.62
CA ASP A 50 4.65 8.82 5.87
C ASP A 50 4.91 7.66 6.85
N ILE A 51 4.87 7.96 8.16
CA ILE A 51 4.75 6.95 9.22
C ILE A 51 3.29 6.88 9.64
N LEU A 52 2.67 5.72 9.46
CA LEU A 52 1.32 5.46 9.94
C LEU A 52 1.39 4.59 11.19
N VAL A 53 0.78 5.06 12.28
CA VAL A 53 0.86 4.46 13.61
C VAL A 53 -0.52 4.06 14.11
N PHE A 54 -0.66 2.81 14.51
CA PHE A 54 -1.74 2.32 15.35
C PHE A 54 -1.20 2.14 16.76
N ASN A 55 -1.69 2.93 17.71
CA ASN A 55 -1.20 2.96 19.09
C ASN A 55 -2.29 2.49 20.06
N GLY A 56 -2.06 1.36 20.74
CA GLY A 56 -3.04 0.77 21.64
C GLY A 56 -3.29 1.58 22.91
N SER A 57 -2.40 2.51 23.26
CA SER A 57 -2.61 3.47 24.35
C SER A 57 -3.65 4.54 24.02
N THR A 58 -3.94 4.79 22.74
CA THR A 58 -4.98 5.73 22.29
C THR A 58 -6.22 5.00 21.78
N ILE A 59 -6.03 4.05 20.87
CA ILE A 59 -7.09 3.22 20.29
C ILE A 59 -6.70 1.74 20.45
N PRO A 60 -7.17 1.06 21.50
CA PRO A 60 -6.82 -0.34 21.75
C PRO A 60 -7.29 -1.29 20.65
N ASN A 61 -8.47 -1.03 20.06
CA ASN A 61 -9.07 -1.82 19.00
C ASN A 61 -9.36 -0.92 17.80
N ALA A 62 -8.57 -1.04 16.74
CA ALA A 62 -8.68 -0.24 15.54
C ALA A 62 -9.17 -1.07 14.36
N CYS A 63 -10.07 -0.53 13.55
CA CYS A 63 -10.56 -1.13 12.32
C CYS A 63 -10.41 -0.15 11.16
N ALA A 64 -9.36 -0.30 10.38
CA ALA A 64 -9.13 0.50 9.18
C ALA A 64 -9.74 -0.19 7.96
N THR A 65 -10.59 0.53 7.25
CA THR A 65 -11.35 0.03 6.09
C THR A 65 -10.96 0.75 4.81
N LEU A 66 -11.31 0.18 3.66
CA LEU A 66 -11.08 0.76 2.34
C LEU A 66 -9.58 1.08 2.10
N ILE A 67 -8.70 0.22 2.61
CA ILE A 67 -7.26 0.36 2.35
C ILE A 67 -7.04 0.22 0.85
N THR A 68 -6.45 1.25 0.24
CA THR A 68 -6.15 1.33 -1.18
C THR A 68 -4.65 1.16 -1.44
N THR A 69 -4.30 0.86 -2.70
CA THR A 69 -2.92 0.77 -3.13
C THR A 69 -2.17 2.08 -2.90
N GLN A 70 -1.13 2.05 -2.07
CA GLN A 70 -0.24 3.19 -1.86
C GLN A 70 1.13 2.78 -1.34
N THR A 71 2.09 3.69 -1.47
CA THR A 71 3.40 3.57 -0.82
C THR A 71 3.39 4.46 0.42
N ILE A 72 3.92 3.96 1.53
CA ILE A 72 4.19 4.72 2.75
C ILE A 72 5.60 4.40 3.25
N GLY A 73 6.15 5.27 4.08
CA GLY A 73 7.47 5.07 4.66
C GLY A 73 7.43 3.91 5.65
N LYS A 74 6.49 3.96 6.59
CA LYS A 74 6.45 3.00 7.71
C LYS A 74 5.04 2.73 8.20
N LEU A 75 4.76 1.48 8.54
CA LEU A 75 3.59 1.06 9.31
C LEU A 75 4.03 0.58 10.69
N ARG A 76 3.45 1.15 11.75
CA ARG A 76 3.70 0.75 13.14
C ARG A 76 2.41 0.33 13.83
N ILE A 77 2.45 -0.80 14.50
CA ILE A 77 1.36 -1.30 15.35
C ILE A 77 1.97 -1.59 16.72
N ILE A 78 1.66 -0.70 17.67
CA ILE A 78 2.40 -0.60 18.94
C ILE A 78 1.49 -0.57 20.17
N ASN A 79 2.09 -0.75 21.35
CA ASN A 79 1.45 -0.61 22.65
C ASN A 79 0.19 -1.47 22.81
N ASN A 80 0.27 -2.74 22.41
CA ASN A 80 -0.83 -3.71 22.47
C ASN A 80 -2.05 -3.34 21.60
N ALA A 81 -1.87 -2.53 20.55
CA ALA A 81 -2.94 -2.30 19.57
C ALA A 81 -3.41 -3.60 18.92
N ASN A 82 -4.72 -3.82 18.88
CA ASN A 82 -5.38 -4.83 18.09
C ASN A 82 -5.99 -4.16 16.84
N VAL A 83 -5.37 -4.40 15.70
CA VAL A 83 -5.69 -3.73 14.44
C VAL A 83 -6.30 -4.72 13.46
N ARG A 84 -7.43 -4.33 12.87
CA ARG A 84 -8.07 -5.04 11.77
C ARG A 84 -8.02 -4.21 10.50
N PHE A 85 -7.46 -4.79 9.45
CA PHE A 85 -7.38 -4.23 8.12
C PHE A 85 -8.41 -4.87 7.20
N ILE A 86 -9.15 -4.02 6.50
CA ILE A 86 -10.10 -4.38 5.46
C ILE A 86 -9.73 -3.57 4.21
N ALA A 87 -9.29 -4.27 3.16
CA ALA A 87 -8.98 -3.61 1.91
C ALA A 87 -10.24 -3.07 1.22
N LYS A 88 -10.04 -2.12 0.30
CA LYS A 88 -11.03 -1.88 -0.73
C LYS A 88 -11.11 -3.14 -1.61
N ALA A 89 -12.32 -3.57 -1.94
CA ALA A 89 -12.54 -4.76 -2.78
C ALA A 89 -11.73 -4.68 -4.10
N PRO A 90 -11.22 -5.81 -4.61
CA PRO A 90 -10.55 -5.86 -5.91
C PRO A 90 -11.43 -5.29 -7.03
N THR A 91 -10.82 -4.57 -7.96
CA THR A 91 -11.51 -4.02 -9.12
C THR A 91 -11.37 -4.98 -10.29
N GLN A 92 -12.47 -5.30 -10.97
CA GLN A 92 -12.42 -6.09 -12.20
C GLN A 92 -11.77 -5.27 -13.32
N ALA A 93 -10.82 -5.89 -14.03
CA ALA A 93 -10.17 -5.26 -15.16
C ALA A 93 -10.88 -5.61 -16.48
N THR A 94 -10.56 -4.87 -17.55
CA THR A 94 -11.19 -5.07 -18.86
C THR A 94 -10.67 -6.33 -19.53
N GLY A 95 -11.58 -7.13 -20.10
CA GLY A 95 -11.24 -8.30 -20.91
C GLY A 95 -10.97 -9.57 -20.09
N THR A 96 -10.24 -10.50 -20.69
CA THR A 96 -9.86 -11.79 -20.08
C THR A 96 -8.39 -12.08 -20.29
N ILE A 97 -7.83 -12.93 -19.43
CA ILE A 97 -6.44 -13.36 -19.51
C ILE A 97 -6.32 -14.87 -19.68
N SER A 98 -5.31 -15.27 -20.43
CA SER A 98 -4.75 -16.62 -20.40
C SER A 98 -3.30 -16.53 -19.93
N ARG A 99 -2.80 -17.57 -19.28
CA ARG A 99 -1.42 -17.63 -18.81
C ARG A 99 -0.81 -18.97 -19.15
N ALA A 100 0.44 -18.94 -19.59
CA ALA A 100 1.30 -20.11 -19.68
C ALA A 100 2.62 -19.81 -18.96
N SER A 101 2.90 -20.57 -17.89
CA SER A 101 3.99 -20.23 -16.96
C SER A 101 3.77 -18.83 -16.36
N GLY A 102 4.71 -17.90 -16.48
CA GLY A 102 4.56 -16.50 -16.06
C GLY A 102 4.05 -15.55 -17.16
N ASN A 103 3.95 -16.00 -18.41
CA ASN A 103 3.56 -15.16 -19.53
C ASN A 103 2.05 -15.08 -19.64
N VAL A 104 1.50 -13.87 -19.62
CA VAL A 104 0.06 -13.61 -19.71
C VAL A 104 -0.26 -12.98 -21.05
N THR A 105 -1.24 -13.56 -21.73
CA THR A 105 -1.88 -12.98 -22.93
C THR A 105 -3.30 -12.53 -22.59
N GLY A 106 -3.66 -11.36 -23.08
CA GLY A 106 -4.97 -10.75 -22.87
C GLY A 106 -5.83 -10.76 -24.13
N SER A 107 -7.14 -10.89 -23.94
CA SER A 107 -8.16 -10.70 -24.98
C SER A 107 -9.01 -9.48 -24.61
N SER A 108 -9.04 -8.48 -25.50
CA SER A 108 -9.71 -7.19 -25.28
C SER A 108 -9.27 -6.46 -24.01
N THR A 109 -8.04 -6.69 -23.56
CA THR A 109 -7.48 -6.11 -22.33
C THR A 109 -6.87 -4.72 -22.57
N LEU A 110 -6.71 -3.95 -21.50
CA LEU A 110 -6.14 -2.60 -21.49
C LEU A 110 -4.98 -2.45 -20.49
N PHE A 111 -4.04 -3.40 -20.49
CA PHE A 111 -3.02 -3.49 -19.43
C PHE A 111 -2.21 -2.21 -19.22
N THR A 112 -1.85 -1.46 -20.27
CA THR A 112 -0.98 -0.27 -20.11
C THR A 112 -1.70 0.92 -19.48
N THR A 113 -3.03 0.90 -19.42
CA THR A 113 -3.83 1.97 -18.83
C THR A 113 -4.48 1.58 -17.51
N GLU A 114 -4.75 0.29 -17.30
CA GLU A 114 -5.43 -0.21 -16.09
C GLU A 114 -4.45 -0.70 -15.02
N LEU A 115 -3.25 -1.12 -15.42
CA LEU A 115 -2.29 -1.78 -14.54
C LEU A 115 -0.94 -1.07 -14.53
N LYS A 116 -0.16 -1.39 -13.51
CA LYS A 116 1.26 -1.04 -13.37
C LYS A 116 2.03 -2.22 -12.79
N GLN A 117 3.36 -2.15 -12.92
CA GLN A 117 4.24 -3.09 -12.23
C GLN A 117 3.96 -3.10 -10.73
N GLY A 118 3.90 -4.29 -10.13
CA GLY A 118 3.61 -4.51 -8.72
C GLY A 118 2.13 -4.73 -8.39
N ASP A 119 1.21 -4.52 -9.35
CA ASP A 119 -0.20 -4.82 -9.13
C ASP A 119 -0.43 -6.32 -8.92
N VAL A 120 -1.35 -6.64 -8.02
CA VAL A 120 -1.69 -8.02 -7.65
C VAL A 120 -2.91 -8.45 -8.44
N ILE A 121 -2.74 -9.42 -9.32
CA ILE A 121 -3.82 -9.99 -10.14
C ILE A 121 -4.50 -11.13 -9.39
N THR A 122 -5.83 -11.17 -9.43
CA THR A 122 -6.66 -12.20 -8.80
C THR A 122 -7.86 -12.57 -9.67
N ASN A 123 -8.64 -13.57 -9.27
CA ASN A 123 -10.01 -13.79 -9.78
C ASN A 123 -11.10 -13.14 -8.91
N GLY A 124 -10.72 -12.19 -8.06
CA GLY A 124 -11.54 -11.65 -6.98
C GLY A 124 -11.24 -12.29 -5.63
N ASN A 125 -10.85 -13.57 -5.59
CA ASN A 125 -10.59 -14.31 -4.35
C ASN A 125 -9.21 -14.99 -4.31
N ALA A 126 -8.81 -15.61 -5.42
CA ALA A 126 -7.58 -16.38 -5.55
C ALA A 126 -6.50 -15.57 -6.27
N PHE A 127 -5.27 -15.68 -5.79
CA PHE A 127 -4.10 -15.01 -6.36
C PHE A 127 -3.72 -15.61 -7.73
N TYR A 128 -3.61 -14.74 -8.73
CA TYR A 128 -3.15 -15.06 -10.08
C TYR A 128 -1.74 -14.54 -10.37
N GLY A 129 -1.07 -13.85 -9.45
CA GLY A 129 0.28 -13.36 -9.67
C GLY A 129 0.40 -11.86 -9.51
N GLU A 130 1.64 -11.40 -9.40
CA GLU A 130 1.97 -9.98 -9.39
C GLU A 130 2.55 -9.57 -10.74
N VAL A 131 2.12 -8.43 -11.28
CA VAL A 131 2.64 -7.86 -12.52
C VAL A 131 4.13 -7.55 -12.38
N SER A 132 4.96 -8.30 -13.09
CA SER A 132 6.41 -8.12 -13.15
C SER A 132 6.81 -7.13 -14.25
N SER A 133 6.13 -7.17 -15.39
CA SER A 133 6.32 -6.22 -16.49
C SER A 133 5.10 -6.20 -17.40
N ILE A 134 4.79 -5.04 -17.98
CA ILE A 134 3.74 -4.88 -19.01
C ILE A 134 4.44 -4.55 -20.33
N THR A 135 4.19 -5.34 -21.37
CA THR A 135 4.81 -5.16 -22.69
C THR A 135 3.85 -4.51 -23.68
N SER A 136 2.55 -4.80 -23.57
CA SER A 136 1.49 -4.17 -24.38
C SER A 136 0.15 -4.27 -23.66
N ASN A 137 -0.91 -3.73 -24.26
CA ASN A 137 -2.29 -3.88 -23.75
C ASN A 137 -2.76 -5.33 -23.63
N THR A 138 -2.10 -6.28 -24.31
CA THR A 138 -2.48 -7.69 -24.36
C THR A 138 -1.36 -8.64 -23.94
N ALA A 139 -0.22 -8.12 -23.45
CA ALA A 139 0.90 -8.94 -23.01
C ALA A 139 1.54 -8.38 -21.73
N MET A 140 1.64 -9.23 -20.71
CA MET A 140 2.37 -8.94 -19.47
C MET A 140 3.04 -10.21 -18.93
N VAL A 141 3.98 -10.04 -18.00
CA VAL A 141 4.57 -11.14 -17.24
C VAL A 141 4.15 -10.98 -15.79
N VAL A 142 3.77 -12.09 -15.15
CA VAL A 142 3.44 -12.14 -13.73
C VAL A 142 4.35 -13.09 -12.97
N SER A 143 4.44 -12.90 -11.65
CA SER A 143 5.29 -13.71 -10.76
C SER A 143 4.81 -15.15 -10.58
N ALA A 144 3.51 -15.38 -10.67
CA ALA A 144 2.94 -16.71 -10.49
C ALA A 144 3.06 -17.54 -11.77
N LEU A 145 3.45 -18.80 -11.61
CA LEU A 145 3.57 -19.78 -12.68
C LEU A 145 2.29 -20.60 -12.84
N GLY A 146 2.18 -21.29 -13.98
CA GLY A 146 1.09 -22.22 -14.27
C GLY A 146 0.12 -21.70 -15.33
N ASN A 147 -0.98 -22.44 -15.53
CA ASN A 147 -1.88 -22.20 -16.64
C ASN A 147 -3.19 -21.54 -16.21
N LEU A 148 -3.64 -20.56 -16.99
CA LEU A 148 -4.99 -19.99 -16.94
C LEU A 148 -5.53 -19.96 -18.37
N THR A 149 -6.82 -20.22 -18.56
CA THR A 149 -7.41 -20.27 -19.91
C THR A 149 -8.63 -19.36 -19.96
N ASN A 150 -8.49 -18.22 -20.61
CA ASN A 150 -9.56 -17.26 -20.91
C ASN A 150 -10.46 -16.92 -19.70
N VAL A 151 -9.85 -16.46 -18.60
CA VAL A 151 -10.54 -16.14 -17.35
C VAL A 151 -10.65 -14.63 -17.15
N PRO A 152 -11.72 -14.14 -16.50
CA PRO A 152 -11.74 -12.76 -16.01
C PRO A 152 -10.67 -12.58 -14.93
N PHE A 153 -10.27 -11.32 -14.72
CA PHE A 153 -9.27 -10.98 -13.72
C PHE A 153 -9.57 -9.64 -13.05
N TYR A 154 -9.01 -9.49 -11.85
CA TYR A 154 -9.16 -8.34 -10.98
C TYR A 154 -7.78 -7.89 -10.53
N PHE A 155 -7.64 -6.65 -10.11
CA PHE A 155 -6.46 -6.18 -9.40
C PHE A 155 -6.81 -5.79 -7.96
N ALA A 156 -6.04 -6.33 -7.01
CA ALA A 156 -6.21 -6.15 -5.58
C ALA A 156 -5.36 -4.99 -5.04
N GLN A 157 -5.65 -4.59 -3.80
CA GLN A 157 -4.96 -3.47 -3.16
C GLN A 157 -3.64 -3.91 -2.52
N SER A 158 -2.64 -3.04 -2.56
CA SER A 158 -1.34 -3.28 -1.91
C SER A 158 -0.86 -2.11 -1.05
N LEU A 159 -0.46 -2.37 0.17
CA LEU A 159 0.24 -1.41 1.01
C LEU A 159 1.75 -1.66 0.89
N ASN A 160 2.45 -0.74 0.21
CA ASN A 160 3.87 -0.85 -0.05
C ASN A 160 4.65 -0.02 0.97
N LEU A 161 5.56 -0.66 1.71
CA LEU A 161 6.31 -0.09 2.82
C LEU A 161 7.76 0.17 2.38
N ASN A 162 8.19 1.43 2.42
CA ASN A 162 9.47 1.87 1.89
C ASN A 162 10.17 2.89 2.81
N ASP A 163 10.90 2.37 3.80
CA ASP A 163 11.71 3.17 4.74
C ASP A 163 13.20 3.23 4.33
N GLY A 164 13.60 2.40 3.36
CA GLY A 164 14.94 2.37 2.78
C GLY A 164 16.09 1.93 3.69
N THR A 165 15.98 2.00 5.02
CA THR A 165 17.15 1.78 5.92
C THR A 165 16.86 1.14 7.29
N THR A 166 15.73 1.40 7.97
CA THR A 166 15.52 0.92 9.35
C THR A 166 14.54 -0.24 9.46
N SER A 167 13.24 0.03 9.46
CA SER A 167 12.16 -0.95 9.54
C SER A 167 10.87 -0.28 9.08
N ALA A 168 10.43 -0.62 7.88
CA ALA A 168 9.20 -0.11 7.26
C ALA A 168 7.94 -0.79 7.82
N LEU A 169 8.09 -1.96 8.46
CA LEU A 169 7.04 -2.61 9.24
C LEU A 169 7.50 -2.80 10.69
N ASP A 170 6.69 -2.41 11.67
CA ASP A 170 6.95 -2.62 13.09
C ASP A 170 5.66 -3.09 13.78
N ILE A 171 5.59 -4.37 14.15
CA ILE A 171 4.50 -4.91 14.97
C ILE A 171 5.10 -5.30 16.31
N SER A 172 4.84 -4.50 17.34
CA SER A 172 5.44 -4.67 18.66
C SER A 172 4.87 -5.89 19.40
N SER A 173 5.58 -6.34 20.44
CA SER A 173 5.07 -7.40 21.33
C SER A 173 3.69 -7.03 21.89
N GLY A 174 2.79 -8.02 21.94
CA GLY A 174 1.41 -7.84 22.41
C GLY A 174 0.47 -7.15 21.41
N SER A 175 0.99 -6.56 20.34
CA SER A 175 0.18 -6.01 19.24
C SER A 175 -0.27 -7.10 18.26
N VAL A 176 -1.42 -6.87 17.62
CA VAL A 176 -2.02 -7.78 16.65
C VAL A 176 -2.37 -7.02 15.38
N LEU A 177 -1.97 -7.55 14.23
CA LEU A 177 -2.49 -7.19 12.92
C LEU A 177 -3.35 -8.33 12.40
N THR A 178 -4.62 -8.06 12.13
CA THR A 178 -5.53 -8.99 11.46
C THR A 178 -5.87 -8.45 10.08
N MET A 179 -5.55 -9.21 9.04
CA MET A 179 -5.98 -8.95 7.68
C MET A 179 -7.25 -9.76 7.42
N SER A 180 -8.38 -9.06 7.23
CA SER A 180 -9.70 -9.69 7.04
C SER A 180 -10.08 -9.90 5.57
N ASP A 181 -9.21 -9.51 4.65
CA ASP A 181 -9.38 -9.71 3.22
C ASP A 181 -8.20 -10.56 2.74
N SER A 182 -8.50 -11.64 2.03
CA SER A 182 -7.51 -12.60 1.49
C SER A 182 -6.65 -12.03 0.37
N THR A 183 -7.00 -10.86 -0.17
CA THR A 183 -6.35 -10.25 -1.34
C THR A 183 -5.50 -9.02 -1.01
N LEU A 184 -5.58 -8.46 0.21
CA LEU A 184 -4.70 -7.37 0.62
C LEU A 184 -3.25 -7.88 0.68
N VAL A 185 -2.35 -7.16 0.01
CA VAL A 185 -0.91 -7.43 0.13
C VAL A 185 -0.24 -6.32 0.92
N ILE A 186 0.52 -6.68 1.96
CA ILE A 186 1.47 -5.77 2.60
C ILE A 186 2.85 -6.15 2.10
N ARG A 187 3.50 -5.22 1.39
CA ARG A 187 4.79 -5.44 0.75
C ARG A 187 5.85 -4.61 1.44
N ILE A 188 6.94 -5.25 1.86
CA ILE A 188 8.16 -4.54 2.27
C ILE A 188 9.01 -4.40 1.01
N LEU A 189 9.23 -3.16 0.54
CA LEU A 189 9.99 -2.91 -0.69
C LEU A 189 11.47 -3.19 -0.49
N ASN A 190 12.18 -3.41 -1.62
CA ASN A 190 13.61 -3.68 -1.61
C ASN A 190 14.39 -2.61 -0.81
N GLY A 191 15.37 -3.04 -0.02
CA GLY A 191 16.14 -2.18 0.88
C GLY A 191 15.44 -1.86 2.22
N SER A 192 14.13 -2.09 2.34
CA SER A 192 13.43 -1.96 3.62
C SER A 192 13.48 -3.25 4.44
N LYS A 193 13.27 -3.12 5.75
CA LYS A 193 13.17 -4.25 6.69
C LYS A 193 11.82 -4.24 7.39
N GLY A 194 11.46 -5.34 8.03
CA GLY A 194 10.29 -5.43 8.90
C GLY A 194 10.62 -6.18 10.18
N SER A 195 9.98 -5.79 11.28
CA SER A 195 10.06 -6.44 12.58
C SER A 195 8.66 -6.82 13.04
N VAL A 196 8.46 -8.11 13.32
CA VAL A 196 7.20 -8.65 13.84
C VAL A 196 7.50 -9.40 15.14
N ASN A 197 7.26 -8.71 16.27
CA ASN A 197 7.33 -9.27 17.61
C ASN A 197 5.94 -9.55 18.19
N GLY A 198 4.88 -9.08 17.53
CA GLY A 198 3.49 -9.35 17.86
C GLY A 198 2.90 -10.48 17.00
N THR A 199 1.58 -10.43 16.79
CA THR A 199 0.85 -11.43 16.00
C THR A 199 0.38 -10.86 14.67
N VAL A 200 0.53 -11.63 13.58
CA VAL A 200 -0.16 -11.40 12.30
C VAL A 200 -1.18 -12.53 12.08
N ARG A 201 -2.43 -12.17 11.80
CA ARG A 201 -3.52 -13.10 11.48
C ARG A 201 -4.05 -12.82 10.09
N MET A 202 -4.19 -13.87 9.30
CA MET A 202 -4.86 -13.84 8.00
C MET A 202 -6.18 -14.59 8.15
N LEU A 203 -7.29 -13.91 7.88
CA LEU A 203 -8.62 -14.52 7.86
C LEU A 203 -9.02 -14.74 6.40
N ASN A 204 -9.35 -15.98 6.07
CA ASN A 204 -9.89 -16.38 4.77
C ASN A 204 -11.40 -16.20 4.72
#